data_AF-A0A914Y743-F1
#
_entry.id   AF-A0A914Y743-F1
#
_cell.length_a   1.000
_cell.length_b   1.000
_cell.length_c   1.000
_cell.angle_alpha   90.00
_cell.angle_beta   90.00
_cell.angle_gamma   90.00
#
_symmetry.space_group_name_H-M   'P 1'
#
loop_
_entity.id
_entity.type
_entity.pdbx_description
1 polymer ?
#
loop_
_entity_poly.entity_id
_entity_poly.type
_entity_poly.pdbx_seq_one_letter_code
_entity_poly.pdbx_strand_id
1 'polypeptide(L)'
;MLGLKTLFCKPLSSTNTCQNNTYIPKEATQQEIFLSKYSTFDGRDITIAIIDSGFDVSLEGLQQTSEGRQKVIDCFDFTGVGNVETCIIREIDSKNNILVGLNERKLKIPKNWKNPSGKWHLGLKALFKPTMSKMDSEYSQKLPKLDCIVWNDGRKWCACIETYKNNLKMAKVLTNFRDKHEFSFLKMEGLEMAYCITVHKNGNLLEIFMPYDHHGSVVSQIAAGHFPNNPKKDGLAPGAQLFFMSVIDPHDGYAINLQALKKAVSFFVHRITFVEKVIFN
;
A
#
# COMPACT_ATOMS: atom_id res chain seq x y z
N MET A 1 5.28 -24.55 41.12
CA MET A 1 4.13 -23.82 40.56
C MET A 1 4.55 -22.36 40.39
N LEU A 2 5.26 -22.05 39.29
CA LEU A 2 5.83 -20.73 39.02
C LEU A 2 5.02 -20.08 37.90
N GLY A 3 4.33 -18.99 38.23
CA GLY A 3 3.42 -18.28 37.33
C GLY A 3 4.16 -17.40 36.34
N LEU A 4 3.79 -17.55 35.06
CA LEU A 4 4.09 -16.62 33.97
C LEU A 4 3.47 -15.25 34.30
N LYS A 5 4.29 -14.21 34.45
CA LYS A 5 3.85 -12.81 34.41
C LYS A 5 3.93 -12.32 32.96
N THR A 6 2.77 -12.20 32.33
CA THR A 6 2.57 -11.51 31.05
C THR A 6 2.92 -10.02 31.20
N LEU A 7 3.92 -9.53 30.46
CA LEU A 7 4.18 -8.09 30.33
C LEU A 7 3.10 -7.47 29.44
N PHE A 8 2.06 -6.92 30.06
CA PHE A 8 1.22 -5.92 29.43
C PHE A 8 1.92 -4.56 29.51
N CYS A 9 2.17 -3.92 28.37
CA CYS A 9 2.58 -2.53 28.32
C CYS A 9 1.40 -1.67 28.82
N LYS A 10 1.43 -1.26 30.10
CA LYS A 10 0.52 -0.24 30.64
C LYS A 10 0.87 1.13 30.02
N PRO A 11 -0.11 1.96 29.66
CA PRO A 11 0.16 3.36 29.36
C PRO A 11 0.68 4.04 30.63
N LEU A 12 1.85 4.67 30.53
CA LEU A 12 2.44 5.44 31.61
C LEU A 12 1.55 6.64 31.93
N SER A 13 1.09 6.70 33.17
CA SER A 13 0.39 7.84 33.75
C SER A 13 1.30 9.07 33.84
N SER A 14 0.71 10.21 33.55
CA SER A 14 1.26 11.57 33.52
C SER A 14 2.20 11.94 34.67
N THR A 15 3.45 12.25 34.34
CA THR A 15 4.29 13.21 35.07
C THR A 15 5.05 14.10 34.09
N ASN A 16 5.04 15.40 34.38
CA ASN A 16 5.53 16.51 33.55
C ASN A 16 7.01 16.40 33.19
N THR A 17 7.28 15.90 31.98
CA THR A 17 8.51 16.22 31.23
C THR A 17 8.06 16.53 29.80
N CYS A 18 8.60 17.59 29.20
CA CYS A 18 8.30 17.94 27.82
C CYS A 18 8.54 16.71 26.93
N GLN A 19 7.46 16.15 26.37
CA GLN A 19 7.50 14.98 25.50
C GLN A 19 8.18 15.35 24.18
N ASN A 20 9.50 15.29 24.15
CA ASN A 20 10.26 15.08 22.91
C ASN A 20 10.06 13.62 22.45
N ASN A 21 8.82 13.26 22.09
CA ASN A 21 8.51 11.97 21.48
C ASN A 21 8.85 12.02 19.98
N THR A 22 10.14 12.16 19.67
CA THR A 22 10.64 11.83 18.33
C THR A 22 10.92 10.33 18.35
N TYR A 23 10.16 9.54 17.58
CA TYR A 23 10.35 8.08 17.45
C TYR A 23 11.72 7.68 16.86
N ILE A 24 12.55 8.67 16.49
CA ILE A 24 13.82 8.53 15.79
C ILE A 24 14.90 9.16 16.67
N PRO A 25 15.93 8.42 17.11
CA PRO A 25 17.04 8.97 17.90
C PRO A 25 17.96 9.84 17.02
N LYS A 26 17.50 11.06 16.69
CA LYS A 26 18.22 12.02 15.85
C LYS A 26 19.53 12.50 16.47
N GLU A 27 19.59 12.55 17.80
CA GLU A 27 20.79 12.90 18.56
C GLU A 27 21.91 11.90 18.29
N ALA A 28 21.61 10.60 18.32
CA ALA A 28 22.58 9.53 18.08
C ALA A 28 23.10 9.53 16.62
N THR A 29 22.27 9.95 15.67
CA THR A 29 22.65 10.03 14.24
C THR A 29 23.28 11.37 13.85
N GLN A 30 23.24 12.37 14.74
CA GLN A 30 23.72 13.75 14.49
C GLN A 30 23.10 14.40 13.25
N GLN A 31 21.95 13.91 12.79
CA GLN A 31 21.31 14.35 11.54
C GLN A 31 21.01 15.85 11.56
N GLU A 32 20.50 16.38 12.67
CA GLU A 32 20.19 17.81 12.81
C GLU A 32 21.45 18.68 12.67
N ILE A 33 22.58 18.27 13.27
CA ILE A 33 23.85 18.97 13.15
C ILE A 33 24.35 18.94 11.71
N PHE A 34 24.24 17.78 11.06
CA PHE A 34 24.65 17.62 9.66
C PHE A 34 23.84 18.53 8.73
N LEU A 35 22.51 18.54 8.85
CA LEU A 35 21.64 19.39 8.04
C LEU A 35 21.77 20.88 8.39
N SER A 36 22.17 21.22 9.62
CA SER A 36 22.46 22.62 9.98
C SER A 36 23.65 23.18 9.19
N LYS A 37 24.63 22.31 8.86
CA LYS A 37 25.82 22.66 8.07
C LYS A 37 25.60 22.51 6.58
N TYR A 38 24.80 21.53 6.18
CA TYR A 38 24.54 21.17 4.79
C TYR A 38 23.03 21.05 4.56
N SER A 39 22.33 22.17 4.54
CA SER A 39 20.85 22.23 4.51
C SER A 39 20.23 21.57 3.28
N THR A 40 20.99 21.36 2.21
CA THR A 40 20.54 20.69 0.99
C THR A 40 20.92 19.20 0.92
N PHE A 41 21.59 18.66 1.94
CA PHE A 41 22.08 17.27 1.94
C PHE A 41 21.09 16.37 2.68
N ASP A 42 19.79 16.58 2.43
CA ASP A 42 18.66 15.91 3.06
C ASP A 42 18.18 14.68 2.29
N GLY A 43 18.98 14.21 1.33
CA GLY A 43 18.66 13.07 0.46
C GLY A 43 17.84 13.42 -0.77
N ARG A 44 17.70 14.72 -1.13
CA ARG A 44 17.15 15.10 -2.43
C ARG A 44 17.86 14.37 -3.57
N ASP A 45 17.09 14.03 -4.59
CA ASP A 45 17.53 13.26 -5.77
C ASP A 45 18.05 11.84 -5.48
N ILE A 46 17.88 11.36 -4.24
CA ILE A 46 18.13 9.96 -3.87
C ILE A 46 16.79 9.20 -3.84
N THR A 47 16.81 7.99 -4.40
CA THR A 47 15.72 7.03 -4.25
C THR A 47 16.16 5.88 -3.34
N ILE A 48 15.37 5.59 -2.31
CA ILE A 48 15.60 4.49 -1.38
C ILE A 48 14.60 3.37 -1.69
N ALA A 49 15.10 2.15 -1.86
CA ALA A 49 14.25 0.96 -1.90
C ALA A 49 14.02 0.44 -0.48
N ILE A 50 12.75 0.30 -0.09
CA ILE A 50 12.36 -0.35 1.16
C ILE A 50 11.83 -1.75 0.82
N ILE A 51 12.45 -2.77 1.41
CA ILE A 51 12.06 -4.18 1.25
C ILE A 51 11.58 -4.68 2.61
N ASP A 52 10.27 -4.85 2.78
CA ASP A 52 9.66 -5.10 4.10
C ASP A 52 8.28 -5.81 3.98
N SER A 53 7.41 -5.69 4.97
CA SER A 53 6.07 -6.33 5.09
C SER A 53 4.90 -5.58 4.47
N GLY A 54 5.16 -4.42 3.87
CA GLY A 54 4.13 -3.48 3.43
C GLY A 54 4.13 -2.21 4.28
N PHE A 55 3.45 -1.18 3.82
CA PHE A 55 3.34 0.09 4.54
C PHE A 55 2.01 0.77 4.26
N ASP A 56 1.63 1.66 5.16
CA ASP A 56 0.45 2.48 5.01
C ASP A 56 0.74 3.70 4.14
N VAL A 57 0.21 3.67 2.92
CA VAL A 57 0.31 4.73 1.91
C VAL A 57 -0.34 6.05 2.33
N SER A 58 -1.20 6.03 3.36
CA SER A 58 -1.93 7.21 3.83
C SER A 58 -1.18 8.05 4.87
N LEU A 59 -0.02 7.58 5.34
CA LEU A 59 0.74 8.27 6.39
C LEU A 59 1.21 9.65 5.94
N GLU A 60 0.97 10.66 6.77
CA GLU A 60 1.34 12.06 6.52
C GLU A 60 2.81 12.22 6.13
N GLY A 61 3.70 11.56 6.87
CA GLY A 61 5.14 11.60 6.62
C GLY A 61 5.57 11.00 5.28
N LEU A 62 4.69 10.26 4.61
CA LEU A 62 4.97 9.55 3.35
C LEU A 62 4.27 10.17 2.14
N GLN A 63 3.79 11.40 2.25
CA GLN A 63 3.11 12.08 1.15
C GLN A 63 4.07 12.81 0.21
N GLN A 64 4.97 13.66 0.76
CA GLN A 64 5.85 14.51 -0.05
C GLN A 64 7.29 14.54 0.48
N THR A 65 8.25 14.85 -0.37
CA THR A 65 9.64 15.15 0.01
C THR A 65 9.75 16.58 0.54
N SER A 66 10.90 16.94 1.11
CA SER A 66 11.23 18.34 1.47
C SER A 66 11.11 19.33 0.30
N GLU A 67 11.28 18.86 -0.94
CA GLU A 67 11.08 19.66 -2.16
C GLU A 67 9.66 19.60 -2.74
N GLY A 68 8.69 19.06 -2.01
CA GLY A 68 7.29 18.95 -2.44
C GLY A 68 7.02 17.90 -3.53
N ARG A 69 8.03 17.09 -3.92
CA ARG A 69 7.85 15.96 -4.84
C ARG A 69 7.06 14.85 -4.15
N GLN A 70 6.43 13.98 -4.94
CA GLN A 70 5.82 12.76 -4.43
C GLN A 70 6.85 11.91 -3.68
N LYS A 71 6.55 11.57 -2.41
CA LYS A 71 7.49 10.81 -1.56
C LYS A 71 7.63 9.37 -2.02
N VAL A 72 6.51 8.65 -2.15
CA VAL A 72 6.52 7.26 -2.64
C VAL A 72 6.23 7.24 -4.13
N ILE A 73 7.21 6.79 -4.92
CA ILE A 73 7.14 6.72 -6.39
C ILE A 73 6.25 5.55 -6.83
N ASP A 74 6.39 4.41 -6.17
CA ASP A 74 5.69 3.18 -6.55
C ASP A 74 5.79 2.15 -5.41
N CYS A 75 4.91 1.16 -5.42
CA CYS A 75 4.94 0.05 -4.48
C CYS A 75 4.50 -1.26 -5.14
N PHE A 76 5.10 -2.37 -4.71
CA PHE A 76 4.89 -3.69 -5.29
C PHE A 76 4.73 -4.75 -4.23
N ASP A 77 3.79 -5.66 -4.44
CA ASP A 77 3.68 -6.89 -3.65
C ASP A 77 4.30 -8.09 -4.40
N PHE A 78 5.55 -8.43 -4.06
CA PHE A 78 6.22 -9.59 -4.64
C PHE A 78 5.82 -10.92 -4.00
N THR A 79 5.12 -10.89 -2.87
CA THR A 79 4.57 -12.09 -2.21
C THR A 79 3.36 -12.63 -3.00
N GLY A 80 2.59 -11.71 -3.60
CA GLY A 80 1.37 -12.00 -4.32
C GLY A 80 0.16 -12.23 -3.43
N VAL A 81 0.26 -11.95 -2.13
CA VAL A 81 -0.87 -12.05 -1.20
C VAL A 81 -2.00 -11.11 -1.59
N GLY A 82 -1.68 -9.94 -2.12
CA GLY A 82 -2.62 -8.95 -2.66
C GLY A 82 -3.23 -9.30 -4.01
N ASN A 83 -2.76 -10.36 -4.68
CA ASN A 83 -3.17 -10.66 -6.06
C ASN A 83 -4.61 -11.17 -6.16
N VAL A 84 -5.27 -10.73 -7.22
CA VAL A 84 -6.61 -11.15 -7.63
C VAL A 84 -6.59 -11.49 -9.12
N GLU A 85 -6.84 -12.76 -9.43
CA GLU A 85 -7.06 -13.19 -10.81
C GLU A 85 -8.36 -12.56 -11.32
N THR A 86 -8.25 -11.80 -12.40
CA THR A 86 -9.33 -11.00 -13.00
C THR A 86 -9.60 -11.43 -14.44
N CYS A 87 -9.38 -12.73 -14.73
CA CYS A 87 -9.46 -13.31 -16.06
C CYS A 87 -10.91 -13.49 -16.57
N ILE A 88 -11.91 -13.44 -15.68
CA ILE A 88 -13.31 -13.63 -16.07
C ILE A 88 -13.84 -12.31 -16.61
N ILE A 89 -14.17 -12.28 -17.90
CA ILE A 89 -14.70 -11.09 -18.55
C ILE A 89 -16.22 -11.20 -18.65
N ARG A 90 -16.91 -10.13 -18.27
CA ARG A 90 -18.36 -9.98 -18.46
C ARG A 90 -18.69 -8.64 -19.11
N GLU A 91 -19.84 -8.60 -19.77
CA GLU A 91 -20.44 -7.38 -20.31
C GLU A 91 -21.64 -6.99 -19.44
N ILE A 92 -22.01 -5.71 -19.50
CA ILE A 92 -23.19 -5.19 -18.80
C ILE A 92 -24.49 -5.57 -19.54
N ASP A 93 -25.56 -5.82 -18.80
CA ASP A 93 -26.91 -5.80 -19.36
C ASP A 93 -27.24 -4.36 -19.77
N SER A 94 -27.23 -4.12 -21.09
CA SER A 94 -27.40 -2.80 -21.69
C SER A 94 -28.74 -2.14 -21.36
N LYS A 95 -29.78 -2.92 -21.03
CA LYS A 95 -31.10 -2.38 -20.66
C LYS A 95 -31.08 -1.68 -19.30
N ASN A 96 -30.29 -2.20 -18.35
CA ASN A 96 -30.35 -1.78 -16.95
C ASN A 96 -29.02 -1.22 -16.41
N ASN A 97 -27.94 -1.28 -17.21
CA ASN A 97 -26.57 -0.94 -16.81
C ASN A 97 -26.09 -1.77 -15.60
N ILE A 98 -26.40 -3.06 -15.63
CA ILE A 98 -26.11 -4.01 -14.54
C ILE A 98 -24.99 -4.94 -14.98
N LEU A 99 -23.94 -5.04 -14.16
CA LEU A 99 -22.92 -6.08 -14.22
C LEU A 99 -23.21 -7.12 -13.14
N VAL A 100 -23.20 -8.41 -13.49
CA VAL A 100 -23.31 -9.47 -12.49
C VAL A 100 -21.90 -9.78 -11.98
N GLY A 101 -21.65 -9.59 -10.69
CA GLY A 101 -20.40 -9.95 -10.02
C GLY A 101 -20.17 -11.47 -9.97
N LEU A 102 -19.00 -11.89 -9.54
CA LEU A 102 -18.67 -13.32 -9.35
C LEU A 102 -19.31 -13.90 -8.09
N ASN A 103 -19.70 -13.06 -7.13
CA ASN A 103 -20.57 -13.43 -6.02
C ASN A 103 -22.08 -13.42 -6.38
N GLU A 104 -22.40 -13.37 -7.68
CA GLU A 104 -23.76 -13.33 -8.24
C GLU A 104 -24.56 -12.05 -7.96
N ARG A 105 -23.97 -11.06 -7.29
CA ARG A 105 -24.65 -9.79 -7.00
C ARG A 105 -24.79 -8.95 -8.27
N LYS A 106 -25.92 -8.24 -8.36
CA LYS A 106 -26.20 -7.30 -9.45
C LYS A 106 -25.65 -5.93 -9.09
N LEU A 107 -24.59 -5.53 -9.78
CA LEU A 107 -23.86 -4.29 -9.55
C LEU A 107 -24.25 -3.27 -10.61
N LYS A 108 -24.87 -2.16 -10.19
CA LYS A 108 -25.26 -1.09 -11.11
C LYS A 108 -24.05 -0.20 -11.40
N ILE A 109 -23.52 -0.27 -12.62
CA ILE A 109 -22.35 0.50 -13.01
C ILE A 109 -22.70 2.00 -13.04
N PRO A 110 -21.88 2.89 -12.43
CA PRO A 110 -22.06 4.32 -12.57
C PRO A 110 -21.83 4.80 -14.01
N LYS A 111 -22.71 5.66 -14.54
CA LYS A 111 -22.63 6.16 -15.93
C LYS A 111 -21.35 6.96 -16.24
N ASN A 112 -20.69 7.49 -15.23
CA ASN A 112 -19.44 8.24 -15.37
C ASN A 112 -18.21 7.32 -15.52
N TRP A 113 -18.35 6.00 -15.32
CA TRP A 113 -17.26 5.06 -15.58
C TRP A 113 -17.16 4.81 -17.08
N LYS A 114 -16.10 5.34 -17.68
CA LYS A 114 -15.82 5.12 -19.10
C LYS A 114 -15.22 3.74 -19.28
N ASN A 115 -15.74 2.99 -20.24
CA ASN A 115 -15.20 1.72 -20.69
C ASN A 115 -15.54 1.53 -22.18
N PRO A 116 -14.69 2.00 -23.11
CA PRO A 116 -14.98 1.93 -24.54
C PRO A 116 -15.03 0.49 -25.07
N SER A 117 -14.39 -0.46 -24.38
CA SER A 117 -14.38 -1.86 -24.80
C SER A 117 -15.66 -2.61 -24.46
N GLY A 118 -16.45 -2.11 -23.50
CA GLY A 118 -17.59 -2.82 -22.92
C GLY A 118 -17.23 -4.03 -22.05
N LYS A 119 -15.95 -4.43 -22.00
CA LYS A 119 -15.45 -5.61 -21.29
C LYS A 119 -15.06 -5.25 -19.85
N TRP A 120 -15.58 -6.01 -18.89
CA TRP A 120 -15.29 -5.86 -17.47
C TRP A 120 -14.62 -7.13 -16.96
N HIS A 121 -13.38 -6.97 -16.48
CA HIS A 121 -12.59 -8.02 -15.88
C HIS A 121 -12.99 -8.18 -14.42
N LEU A 122 -13.26 -9.41 -14.00
CA LEU A 122 -13.82 -9.71 -12.69
C LEU A 122 -12.94 -10.70 -11.94
N GLY A 123 -12.75 -10.42 -10.65
CA GLY A 123 -12.06 -11.28 -9.71
C GLY A 123 -12.71 -11.23 -8.33
N LEU A 124 -12.36 -12.20 -7.48
CA LEU A 124 -12.82 -12.25 -6.09
C LEU A 124 -11.64 -12.11 -5.14
N LYS A 125 -11.71 -11.14 -4.23
CA LYS A 125 -10.76 -11.03 -3.12
C LYS A 125 -11.44 -11.45 -1.83
N ALA A 126 -10.90 -12.49 -1.19
CA ALA A 126 -11.22 -12.76 0.21
C ALA A 126 -10.59 -11.66 1.05
N LEU A 127 -11.40 -11.05 1.94
CA LEU A 127 -10.89 -10.14 2.93
C LEU A 127 -10.06 -10.93 3.94
N PHE A 128 -8.86 -10.44 4.21
CA PHE A 128 -7.99 -11.01 5.23
C PHE A 128 -8.01 -10.09 6.45
N LYS A 129 -8.18 -10.69 7.64
CA LYS A 129 -7.95 -9.99 8.89
C LYS A 129 -6.51 -10.29 9.33
N PRO A 130 -5.61 -9.29 9.40
CA PRO A 130 -4.27 -9.49 9.90
C PRO A 130 -4.32 -9.64 11.43
N THR A 131 -4.66 -10.83 11.93
CA THR A 131 -4.45 -11.19 13.33
C THR A 131 -3.78 -12.56 13.45
N MET A 132 -2.85 -12.64 14.41
CA MET A 132 -1.81 -13.68 14.52
C MET A 132 -2.27 -15.06 14.99
N SER A 133 -3.57 -15.39 14.99
CA SER A 133 -4.04 -16.68 15.52
C SER A 133 -4.48 -17.63 14.40
N LYS A 134 -4.12 -18.92 14.51
CA LYS A 134 -4.64 -19.98 13.61
C LYS A 134 -6.18 -20.02 13.58
N MET A 135 -6.84 -19.63 14.67
CA MET A 135 -8.30 -19.48 14.76
C MET A 135 -8.86 -18.41 13.79
N ASP A 136 -8.08 -17.39 13.47
CA ASP A 136 -8.49 -16.33 12.52
C ASP A 136 -8.46 -16.81 11.06
N SER A 137 -7.71 -17.87 10.74
CA SER A 137 -7.63 -18.42 9.38
C SER A 137 -8.94 -19.13 8.96
N GLU A 138 -9.56 -19.89 9.88
CA GLU A 138 -10.89 -20.49 9.67
C GLU A 138 -12.00 -19.42 9.63
N TYR A 139 -11.86 -18.36 10.42
CA TYR A 139 -12.79 -17.23 10.40
C TYR A 139 -12.68 -16.43 9.10
N SER A 140 -11.46 -16.24 8.58
CA SER A 140 -11.21 -15.52 7.31
C SER A 140 -11.83 -16.22 6.10
N GLN A 141 -11.91 -17.55 6.10
CA GLN A 141 -12.63 -18.30 5.05
C GLN A 141 -14.14 -18.03 5.05
N LYS A 142 -14.70 -17.60 6.19
CA LYS A 142 -16.11 -17.25 6.34
C LYS A 142 -16.38 -15.77 6.03
N LEU A 143 -15.35 -14.96 5.84
CA LEU A 143 -15.53 -13.55 5.46
C LEU A 143 -16.08 -13.44 4.04
N PRO A 144 -16.97 -12.45 3.78
CA PRO A 144 -17.51 -12.24 2.45
C PRO A 144 -16.39 -11.90 1.48
N LYS A 145 -16.35 -12.62 0.35
CA LYS A 145 -15.49 -12.28 -0.78
C LYS A 145 -16.03 -11.03 -1.47
N LEU A 146 -15.14 -10.11 -1.81
CA LEU A 146 -15.46 -8.89 -2.52
C LEU A 146 -15.22 -9.05 -4.01
N ASP A 147 -16.13 -8.52 -4.82
CA ASP A 147 -15.88 -8.39 -6.25
C ASP A 147 -14.84 -7.30 -6.49
N CYS A 148 -13.85 -7.64 -7.29
CA CYS A 148 -12.92 -6.70 -7.89
C CYS A 148 -13.32 -6.54 -9.35
N ILE A 149 -13.65 -5.32 -9.74
CA ILE A 149 -14.01 -4.96 -11.11
C ILE A 149 -12.84 -4.19 -11.71
N VAL A 150 -12.31 -4.65 -12.83
CA VAL A 150 -11.19 -4.05 -13.56
C VAL A 150 -11.61 -3.75 -14.99
N TRP A 151 -11.21 -2.59 -15.51
CA TRP A 151 -11.47 -2.21 -16.89
C TRP A 151 -10.47 -1.17 -17.37
N ASN A 152 -10.43 -0.93 -18.68
CA ASN A 152 -9.66 0.15 -19.26
C ASN A 152 -10.61 1.29 -19.66
N ASP A 153 -10.32 2.53 -19.24
CA ASP A 153 -11.17 3.70 -19.53
C ASP A 153 -10.95 4.32 -20.92
N GLY A 154 -10.10 3.69 -21.74
CA GLY A 154 -9.61 4.18 -23.02
C GLY A 154 -8.23 4.85 -22.93
N ARG A 155 -7.72 5.08 -21.71
CA ARG A 155 -6.40 5.69 -21.47
C ARG A 155 -5.59 4.88 -20.47
N LYS A 156 -6.22 4.40 -19.39
CA LYS A 156 -5.56 3.71 -18.28
C LYS A 156 -6.43 2.61 -17.72
N TRP A 157 -5.77 1.72 -16.98
CA TRP A 157 -6.45 0.68 -16.21
C TRP A 157 -7.04 1.26 -14.93
N CYS A 158 -8.27 0.88 -14.67
CA CYS A 158 -9.07 1.27 -13.52
C CYS A 158 -9.51 0.01 -12.78
N ALA A 159 -9.59 0.09 -11.45
CA ALA A 159 -10.25 -0.93 -10.67
C ALA A 159 -11.12 -0.34 -9.56
N CYS A 160 -12.13 -1.12 -9.19
CA CYS A 160 -13.00 -0.87 -8.06
C CYS A 160 -13.15 -2.16 -7.25
N ILE A 161 -12.92 -2.07 -5.94
CA ILE A 161 -13.20 -3.15 -4.99
C ILE A 161 -14.55 -2.85 -4.34
N GLU A 162 -15.54 -3.71 -4.55
CA GLU A 162 -16.89 -3.49 -4.05
C GLU A 162 -16.97 -3.77 -2.55
N THR A 163 -17.05 -2.71 -1.73
CA THR A 163 -17.15 -2.78 -0.26
C THR A 163 -18.49 -2.26 0.29
N TYR A 164 -19.37 -1.67 -0.54
CA TYR A 164 -20.52 -0.88 -0.11
C TYR A 164 -21.89 -1.52 -0.39
N LYS A 165 -22.04 -2.81 -0.07
CA LYS A 165 -23.33 -3.53 -0.18
C LYS A 165 -24.02 -3.32 -1.55
N ASN A 166 -23.25 -3.31 -2.64
CA ASN A 166 -23.66 -3.12 -4.04
C ASN A 166 -23.88 -1.68 -4.50
N ASN A 167 -23.42 -0.66 -3.77
CA ASN A 167 -23.52 0.74 -4.19
C ASN A 167 -22.19 1.29 -4.75
N LEU A 168 -21.90 0.96 -6.00
CA LEU A 168 -20.69 1.41 -6.70
C LEU A 168 -20.59 2.93 -6.87
N LYS A 169 -21.67 3.72 -6.68
CA LYS A 169 -21.58 5.19 -6.76
C LYS A 169 -20.73 5.78 -5.64
N MET A 170 -20.63 5.09 -4.51
CA MET A 170 -19.82 5.51 -3.36
C MET A 170 -18.41 4.93 -3.40
N ALA A 171 -18.17 3.94 -4.27
CA ALA A 171 -16.89 3.28 -4.35
C ALA A 171 -15.86 4.16 -5.06
N LYS A 172 -14.66 4.26 -4.48
CA LYS A 172 -13.54 4.96 -5.11
C LYS A 172 -12.97 4.08 -6.21
N VAL A 173 -12.92 4.62 -7.43
CA VAL A 173 -12.19 4.01 -8.54
C VAL A 173 -10.74 4.42 -8.42
N LEU A 174 -9.85 3.43 -8.40
CA LEU A 174 -8.42 3.64 -8.41
C LEU A 174 -7.83 3.30 -9.78
N THR A 175 -6.67 3.87 -10.07
CA THR A 175 -5.81 3.50 -11.19
C THR A 175 -4.50 2.96 -10.62
N ASN A 176 -3.56 2.54 -11.48
CA ASN A 176 -2.24 2.14 -11.00
C ASN A 176 -1.65 3.22 -10.09
N PHE A 177 -1.11 2.83 -8.93
CA PHE A 177 -0.63 3.75 -7.92
C PHE A 177 0.38 4.74 -8.51
N ARG A 178 1.35 4.27 -9.30
CA ARG A 178 2.34 5.10 -10.00
C ARG A 178 1.78 6.23 -10.88
N ASP A 179 0.54 6.12 -11.35
CA ASP A 179 -0.02 7.08 -12.31
C ASP A 179 -0.57 8.32 -11.60
N LYS A 180 -1.12 8.16 -10.39
CA LYS A 180 -1.86 9.22 -9.68
C LYS A 180 -1.58 9.28 -8.18
N HIS A 181 -0.86 8.31 -7.63
CA HIS A 181 -0.56 8.14 -6.21
C HIS A 181 -1.83 8.14 -5.34
N GLU A 182 -2.93 7.64 -5.90
CA GLU A 182 -4.22 7.55 -5.23
C GLU A 182 -4.35 6.23 -4.47
N PHE A 183 -4.90 6.31 -3.26
CA PHE A 183 -5.27 5.15 -2.44
C PHE A 183 -6.71 5.29 -1.96
N SER A 184 -7.26 4.20 -1.43
CA SER A 184 -8.56 4.19 -0.76
C SER A 184 -8.47 3.39 0.54
N PHE A 185 -9.54 3.35 1.31
CA PHE A 185 -9.60 2.60 2.55
C PHE A 185 -10.55 1.40 2.43
N LEU A 186 -10.10 0.23 2.89
CA LEU A 186 -10.96 -0.89 3.19
C LEU A 186 -11.40 -0.77 4.65
N LYS A 187 -12.72 -0.71 4.88
CA LYS A 187 -13.33 -0.59 6.20
C LYS A 187 -14.01 -1.90 6.58
N MET A 188 -13.60 -2.49 7.70
CA MET A 188 -14.15 -3.74 8.20
C MET A 188 -14.17 -3.76 9.72
N GLU A 189 -15.34 -3.87 10.35
CA GLU A 189 -15.48 -4.17 11.80
C GLU A 189 -14.46 -3.46 12.73
N GLY A 190 -14.28 -2.14 12.54
CA GLY A 190 -13.36 -1.33 13.37
C GLY A 190 -11.91 -1.27 12.88
N LEU A 191 -11.57 -1.98 11.80
CA LEU A 191 -10.31 -1.85 11.07
C LEU A 191 -10.50 -0.99 9.82
N GLU A 192 -9.58 -0.06 9.61
CA GLU A 192 -9.48 0.77 8.41
C GLU A 192 -8.06 0.64 7.88
N MET A 193 -7.91 0.09 6.68
CA MET A 193 -6.60 -0.13 6.05
C MET A 193 -6.54 0.59 4.72
N ALA A 194 -5.53 1.45 4.55
CA ALA A 194 -5.27 2.06 3.26
C ALA A 194 -4.77 0.99 2.27
N TYR A 195 -5.23 1.09 1.03
CA TYR A 195 -4.76 0.25 -0.05
C TYR A 195 -4.62 1.06 -1.33
N CYS A 196 -3.71 0.62 -2.18
CA CYS A 196 -3.61 1.06 -3.57
C CYS A 196 -3.57 -0.17 -4.48
N ILE A 197 -3.54 0.07 -5.79
CA ILE A 197 -3.62 -1.02 -6.77
C ILE A 197 -2.57 -0.90 -7.86
N THR A 198 -2.28 -2.03 -8.48
CA THR A 198 -1.61 -2.10 -9.78
C THR A 198 -2.31 -3.15 -10.65
N VAL A 199 -2.62 -2.81 -11.89
CA VAL A 199 -3.22 -3.71 -12.88
C VAL A 199 -2.14 -4.22 -13.82
N HIS A 200 -2.01 -5.54 -13.90
CA HIS A 200 -1.04 -6.25 -14.71
C HIS A 200 -1.72 -7.08 -15.79
N LYS A 201 -0.91 -7.62 -16.71
CA LYS A 201 -1.32 -8.63 -17.70
C LYS A 201 -2.60 -8.25 -18.45
N ASN A 202 -2.69 -7.00 -18.91
CA ASN A 202 -3.84 -6.46 -19.65
C ASN A 202 -5.18 -6.68 -18.93
N GLY A 203 -5.23 -6.40 -17.63
CA GLY A 203 -6.46 -6.48 -16.84
C GLY A 203 -6.75 -7.84 -16.23
N ASN A 204 -5.92 -8.86 -16.49
CA ASN A 204 -6.14 -10.23 -15.98
C ASN A 204 -5.56 -10.46 -14.59
N LEU A 205 -4.77 -9.53 -14.06
CA LEU A 205 -4.23 -9.60 -12.71
C LEU A 205 -4.33 -8.23 -12.06
N LEU A 206 -5.06 -8.17 -10.95
CA LEU A 206 -5.10 -7.00 -10.07
C LEU A 206 -4.24 -7.29 -8.85
N GLU A 207 -3.23 -6.48 -8.62
CA GLU A 207 -2.45 -6.45 -7.39
C GLU A 207 -3.05 -5.40 -6.46
N ILE A 208 -3.42 -5.80 -5.24
CA ILE A 208 -3.89 -4.89 -4.19
C ILE A 208 -2.80 -4.78 -3.12
N PHE A 209 -2.15 -3.64 -3.05
CA PHE A 209 -1.11 -3.38 -2.07
C PHE A 209 -1.73 -2.77 -0.80
N MET A 210 -1.48 -3.40 0.35
CA MET A 210 -1.94 -2.95 1.67
C MET A 210 -0.91 -3.35 2.75
N PRO A 211 -0.80 -2.59 3.86
CA PRO A 211 0.02 -3.01 5.00
C PRO A 211 -0.62 -4.18 5.73
N TYR A 212 0.19 -5.17 6.11
CA TYR A 212 -0.24 -6.27 6.99
C TYR A 212 0.16 -6.06 8.45
N ASP A 213 1.16 -5.21 8.69
CA ASP A 213 1.56 -4.73 10.00
C ASP A 213 2.02 -3.26 9.91
N HIS A 214 2.65 -2.75 10.96
CA HIS A 214 3.16 -1.39 11.05
C HIS A 214 4.68 -1.28 10.81
N HIS A 215 5.38 -2.40 10.60
CA HIS A 215 6.84 -2.45 10.54
C HIS A 215 7.38 -1.65 9.35
N GLY A 216 6.94 -1.97 8.12
CA GLY A 216 7.40 -1.25 6.94
C GLY A 216 7.00 0.23 6.91
N SER A 217 5.89 0.61 7.56
CA SER A 217 5.50 2.00 7.80
C SER A 217 6.51 2.75 8.66
N VAL A 218 6.91 2.15 9.78
CA VAL A 218 7.89 2.73 10.70
C VAL A 218 9.26 2.82 10.03
N VAL A 219 9.69 1.78 9.33
CA VAL A 219 10.95 1.75 8.56
C VAL A 219 10.97 2.87 7.52
N SER A 220 9.88 3.04 6.76
CA SER A 220 9.78 4.09 5.74
C SER A 220 9.85 5.51 6.35
N GLN A 221 9.19 5.74 7.48
CA GLN A 221 9.23 7.04 8.15
C GLN A 221 10.61 7.33 8.77
N ILE A 222 11.26 6.33 9.37
CA ILE A 222 12.64 6.48 9.89
C ILE A 222 13.59 6.84 8.74
N ALA A 223 13.49 6.14 7.61
CA ALA A 223 14.37 6.36 6.48
C ALA A 223 14.19 7.75 5.87
N ALA A 224 12.95 8.12 5.52
CA ALA A 224 12.70 9.29 4.68
C ALA A 224 11.39 10.03 4.95
N GLY A 225 10.75 9.83 6.11
CA GLY A 225 9.54 10.57 6.46
C GLY A 225 9.76 12.07 6.41
N HIS A 226 8.77 12.84 5.94
CA HIS A 226 8.85 14.29 5.92
C HIS A 226 7.54 14.92 6.41
N PHE A 227 7.67 15.80 7.40
CA PHE A 227 6.58 16.46 8.11
C PHE A 227 6.78 17.98 8.01
N PRO A 228 6.22 18.63 6.97
CA PRO A 228 6.44 20.07 6.71
C PRO A 228 6.12 20.97 7.91
N ASN A 229 5.09 20.62 8.67
CA ASN A 229 4.62 21.38 9.83
C ASN A 229 5.35 21.02 11.13
N ASN A 230 6.15 19.95 11.13
CA ASN A 230 6.92 19.52 12.31
C ASN A 230 8.20 18.80 11.90
N PRO A 231 9.23 19.52 11.40
CA PRO A 231 10.47 18.91 10.89
C PRO A 231 11.24 18.08 11.93
N LYS A 232 10.96 18.28 13.23
CA LYS A 232 11.50 17.41 14.29
C LYS A 232 11.07 15.95 14.12
N LYS A 233 9.95 15.68 13.46
CA LYS A 233 9.47 14.33 13.15
C LYS A 233 10.05 13.74 11.87
N ASP A 234 10.81 14.50 11.07
CA ASP A 234 11.39 14.00 9.82
C ASP A 234 12.23 12.75 10.03
N GLY A 235 12.25 11.87 9.04
CA GLY A 235 13.20 10.79 8.91
C GLY A 235 14.62 11.30 8.72
N LEU A 236 15.55 10.37 8.51
CA LEU A 236 16.96 10.72 8.28
C LEU A 236 17.17 11.49 6.97
N ALA A 237 16.48 11.09 5.90
CA ALA A 237 16.58 11.68 4.57
C ALA A 237 15.22 12.20 4.05
N PRO A 238 14.68 13.30 4.60
CA PRO A 238 13.36 13.81 4.22
C PRO A 238 13.26 14.31 2.76
N GLY A 239 14.38 14.52 2.07
CA GLY A 239 14.43 14.82 0.65
C GLY A 239 14.34 13.59 -0.27
N ALA A 240 14.61 12.39 0.25
CA ALA A 240 14.65 11.18 -0.56
C ALA A 240 13.25 10.71 -0.99
N GLN A 241 13.16 10.12 -2.18
CA GLN A 241 11.97 9.41 -2.63
C GLN A 241 12.07 7.92 -2.29
N LEU A 242 10.92 7.26 -2.20
CA LEU A 242 10.81 5.85 -1.80
C LEU A 242 10.25 5.00 -2.92
N PHE A 243 10.80 3.80 -3.03
CA PHE A 243 10.25 2.70 -3.79
C PHE A 243 10.02 1.53 -2.83
N PHE A 244 8.81 1.01 -2.73
CA PHE A 244 8.51 -0.01 -1.73
C PHE A 244 8.26 -1.38 -2.37
N MET A 245 8.79 -2.44 -1.76
CA MET A 245 8.63 -3.81 -2.23
C MET A 245 8.30 -4.72 -1.04
N SER A 246 7.07 -5.25 -1.01
CA SER A 246 6.68 -6.23 0.01
C SER A 246 7.21 -7.61 -0.36
N VAL A 247 7.88 -8.26 0.60
CA VAL A 247 8.46 -9.62 0.45
C VAL A 247 8.13 -10.54 1.62
N ILE A 248 7.41 -10.04 2.62
CA ILE A 248 7.05 -10.80 3.82
C ILE A 248 5.58 -11.23 3.71
N ASP A 249 5.34 -12.52 3.81
CA ASP A 249 3.99 -13.08 3.73
C ASP A 249 3.37 -13.17 5.14
N PRO A 250 2.30 -12.42 5.44
CA PRO A 250 1.64 -12.48 6.74
C PRO A 250 0.95 -13.83 7.01
N HIS A 251 0.66 -14.63 5.99
CA HIS A 251 0.07 -15.96 6.13
C HIS A 251 1.08 -17.00 6.61
N ASP A 252 2.37 -16.78 6.33
CA ASP A 252 3.46 -17.66 6.73
C ASP A 252 4.20 -17.11 7.96
N GLY A 253 3.44 -16.60 8.93
CA GLY A 253 3.98 -16.11 10.20
C GLY A 253 4.92 -14.91 10.05
N TYR A 254 4.74 -14.08 9.01
CA TYR A 254 5.61 -12.96 8.68
C TYR A 254 7.05 -13.38 8.33
N ALA A 255 7.21 -14.57 7.74
CA ALA A 255 8.47 -15.00 7.17
C ALA A 255 8.78 -14.27 5.85
N ILE A 256 10.06 -14.02 5.61
CA ILE A 256 10.54 -13.53 4.31
C ILE A 256 10.32 -14.62 3.26
N ASN A 257 9.57 -14.31 2.21
CA ASN A 257 9.47 -15.16 1.04
C ASN A 257 10.72 -14.97 0.16
N LEU A 258 11.61 -15.95 0.16
CA LEU A 258 12.88 -15.87 -0.57
C LEU A 258 12.71 -15.70 -2.08
N GLN A 259 11.62 -16.23 -2.66
CA GLN A 259 11.32 -16.02 -4.08
C GLN A 259 10.87 -14.58 -4.34
N ALA A 260 10.04 -14.01 -3.44
CA ALA A 260 9.64 -12.61 -3.50
C ALA A 260 10.87 -11.69 -3.37
N LEU A 261 11.78 -11.97 -2.44
CA LEU A 261 13.02 -11.22 -2.27
C LEU A 261 13.89 -11.25 -3.54
N LYS A 262 14.08 -12.43 -4.16
CA LYS A 262 14.82 -12.54 -5.43
C LYS A 262 14.17 -11.70 -6.53
N LYS A 263 12.85 -11.72 -6.65
CA LYS A 263 12.11 -10.90 -7.63
C LYS A 263 12.28 -9.40 -7.35
N ALA A 264 12.16 -8.98 -6.09
CA ALA A 264 12.30 -7.58 -5.67
C ALA A 264 13.70 -7.03 -5.99
N VAL A 265 14.75 -7.76 -5.58
CA VAL A 265 16.15 -7.37 -5.87
C VAL A 265 16.40 -7.32 -7.37
N SER A 266 15.97 -8.34 -8.11
CA SER A 266 16.11 -8.36 -9.57
C SER A 266 15.40 -7.17 -10.21
N PHE A 267 14.15 -6.90 -9.82
CA PHE A 267 13.38 -5.79 -10.32
C PHE A 267 14.10 -4.45 -10.07
N PHE A 268 14.63 -4.23 -8.87
CA PHE A 268 15.30 -3.00 -8.50
C PHE A 268 16.60 -2.79 -9.30
N VAL A 269 17.43 -3.83 -9.44
CA VAL A 269 18.66 -3.79 -10.24
C VAL A 269 18.38 -3.47 -11.71
N HIS A 270 17.36 -4.09 -12.31
CA HIS A 270 16.96 -3.81 -13.69
C HIS A 270 16.40 -2.39 -13.86
N ARG A 271 15.77 -1.84 -12.83
CA ARG A 271 15.22 -0.48 -12.88
C ARG A 271 16.30 0.60 -12.73
N ILE A 272 17.31 0.38 -11.89
CA ILE A 272 18.50 1.25 -11.82
C ILE A 272 19.21 1.29 -13.17
N THR A 273 19.47 0.13 -13.77
CA THR A 273 20.16 0.04 -15.07
C THR A 273 19.37 0.65 -16.24
N PHE A 274 18.03 0.71 -16.15
CA PHE A 274 17.21 1.38 -17.16
C PHE A 274 17.19 2.90 -16.99
N VAL A 275 17.21 3.40 -15.76
CA VAL A 275 17.28 4.86 -15.48
C VAL A 275 18.65 5.42 -15.89
N GLU A 276 19.75 4.69 -15.66
CA GLU A 276 21.08 5.11 -16.13
C GLU A 276 21.18 5.18 -17.66
N LYS A 277 20.51 4.28 -18.39
CA LYS A 277 20.49 4.32 -19.87
C LYS A 277 19.69 5.46 -20.49
N VAL A 278 18.76 6.06 -19.74
CA VAL A 278 17.93 7.20 -20.19
C VAL A 278 18.55 8.54 -19.76
N ILE A 279 19.48 8.54 -18.81
CA ILE A 279 20.18 9.75 -18.34
C ILE A 279 21.56 9.92 -19.03
N PHE A 280 22.16 8.85 -19.53
CA PHE A 280 23.48 8.89 -20.20
C PHE A 280 23.44 8.58 -21.71
N ASN A 281 22.29 8.72 -22.37
CA ASN A 281 22.16 8.81 -23.83
C ASN A 281 21.32 10.04 -24.19
#